data_AF-A0A3B1DED7-F1
#
_entry.id   AF-A0A3B1DED7-F1
#
_cell.length_a   1.000
_cell.length_b   1.000
_cell.length_c   1.000
_cell.angle_alpha   90.00
_cell.angle_beta   90.00
_cell.angle_gamma   90.00
#
_symmetry.space_group_name_H-M   'P 1'
#
loop_
_entity.id
_entity.type
_entity.pdbx_description
1 polymer ?
#
loop_
_entity_poly.entity_id
_entity_poly.type
_entity_poly.pdbx_seq_one_letter_code
_entity_poly.pdbx_strand_id
1 'polypeptide(L)' 'MTVYQMMTERIIELLEKGTVPWQKPWNGSTGIPKNLLSGKTYRGINLFMLGCSGFSSSYWLTFK' A
#
# COMPACT_ATOMS: atom_id res chain seq x y z
N MET A 1 -3.19 -21.04 -4.96
CA MET A 1 -3.43 -19.59 -5.13
C MET A 1 -2.08 -18.89 -5.00
N THR A 2 -1.63 -18.21 -6.05
CA THR A 2 -0.29 -17.59 -6.07
C THR A 2 -0.35 -16.18 -5.46
N VAL A 3 0.78 -15.69 -4.97
CA VAL A 3 0.89 -14.30 -4.45
C VAL A 3 0.46 -13.29 -5.52
N TYR A 4 0.81 -13.54 -6.79
CA TYR A 4 0.41 -12.68 -7.91
C TYR A 4 -1.11 -12.62 -8.08
N GLN A 5 -1.80 -13.75 -7.98
CA GLN A 5 -3.24 -13.80 -8.14
C GLN A 5 -3.96 -13.01 -7.03
N MET A 6 -3.53 -13.16 -5.78
CA MET A 6 -4.05 -12.38 -4.65
C MET A 6 -3.84 -10.86 -4.85
N MET A 7 -2.69 -10.46 -5.41
CA MET A 7 -2.41 -9.05 -5.72
C MET A 7 -3.32 -8.54 -6.83
N THR A 8 -3.53 -9.33 -7.89
CA THR A 8 -4.42 -8.98 -9.00
C THR A 8 -5.85 -8.80 -8.53
N GLU A 9 -6.38 -9.73 -7.74
CA GLU A 9 -7.74 -9.67 -7.18
C GLU A 9 -7.94 -8.40 -6.35
N ARG A 10 -6.98 -8.06 -5.50
CA ARG A 10 -7.04 -6.83 -4.70
C ARG A 10 -7.00 -5.56 -5.54
N ILE A 11 -6.29 -5.55 -6.66
CA ILE A 11 -6.31 -4.41 -7.60
C ILE A 11 -7.69 -4.29 -8.25
N ILE A 12 -8.29 -5.40 -8.67
CA ILE A 12 -9.63 -5.43 -9.28
C ILE A 12 -10.67 -4.88 -8.28
N GLU A 13 -10.67 -5.34 -7.04
CA GLU A 13 -11.59 -4.87 -6.00
C GLU A 13 -11.48 -3.35 -5.75
N LEU A 14 -10.27 -2.78 -5.79
CA LEU A 14 -10.08 -1.35 -5.62
C LEU A 14 -10.62 -0.55 -6.81
N LEU A 15 -10.44 -1.08 -8.02
CA LEU A 15 -10.98 -0.47 -9.24
C LEU A 15 -12.50 -0.52 -9.28
N GLU A 16 -13.12 -1.63 -8.86
CA GLU A 16 -14.58 -1.76 -8.74
C GLU A 16 -15.16 -0.77 -7.73
N LYS A 17 -14.41 -0.43 -6.67
CA LYS A 17 -14.77 0.63 -5.72
C LYS A 17 -14.56 2.05 -6.26
N GLY A 18 -14.24 2.20 -7.55
CA GLY A 18 -13.99 3.49 -8.21
C GLY A 18 -12.71 4.18 -7.75
N THR A 19 -11.84 3.49 -7.01
CA THR A 19 -10.58 4.05 -6.53
C THR A 19 -9.48 3.64 -7.49
N VAL A 20 -8.97 4.60 -8.28
CA VAL A 20 -7.82 4.37 -9.17
C VAL A 20 -6.54 4.41 -8.33
N PRO A 21 -5.93 3.25 -8.01
CA PRO A 21 -4.98 3.21 -6.90
C PRO A 21 -3.62 3.86 -7.21
N TRP A 22 -3.27 3.96 -8.51
CA TRP A 22 -2.05 4.64 -8.99
C TRP A 22 -2.23 6.13 -9.25
N GLN A 23 -3.45 6.67 -9.25
CA GLN A 23 -3.67 8.11 -9.44
C GLN A 23 -3.33 8.94 -8.19
N LYS A 24 -3.33 8.31 -7.00
CA LYS A 24 -2.99 8.99 -5.73
C LYS A 24 -2.63 7.99 -4.61
N PRO A 25 -1.48 7.29 -4.70
CA PRO A 25 -1.18 6.21 -3.75
C PRO A 25 -0.86 6.69 -2.32
N TRP A 26 -0.59 7.98 -2.13
CA TRP A 26 -0.46 8.62 -0.83
C TRP A 26 -1.65 9.57 -0.62
N ASN A 27 -2.51 9.26 0.35
CA ASN A 27 -3.42 10.27 0.89
C ASN A 27 -2.53 11.35 1.53
N GLY A 28 -2.67 12.62 1.15
CA GLY A 28 -1.79 13.71 1.63
C GLY A 28 -1.75 13.87 3.16
N SER A 29 -2.67 13.21 3.89
CA SER A 29 -2.68 13.12 5.35
C SER A 29 -1.72 12.08 5.92
N THR A 30 -1.49 10.98 5.21
CA THR A 30 -0.63 9.87 5.64
C THR A 30 0.61 9.85 4.74
N GLY A 31 1.77 10.24 5.28
CA GLY A 31 3.03 10.31 4.52
C GLY A 31 3.44 9.01 3.82
N ILE A 32 4.56 9.05 3.09
CA ILE A 32 5.04 7.90 2.30
C ILE A 32 5.30 6.67 3.20
N PRO A 33 4.69 5.50 2.90
CA PRO A 33 4.96 4.25 3.59
C PRO A 33 6.46 3.98 3.73
N LYS A 34 6.91 3.80 4.97
CA LYS A 34 8.30 3.51 5.29
C LYS A 34 8.41 2.54 6.47
N ASN A 35 9.49 1.77 6.47
CA ASN A 35 9.77 0.87 7.57
C ASN A 35 10.13 1.67 8.83
N LEU A 36 9.56 1.32 10.00
CA LEU A 36 9.79 2.08 11.23
C LEU A 36 11.24 2.00 11.72
N LEU A 37 11.87 0.83 11.60
CA LEU A 37 13.21 0.60 12.14
C LEU A 37 14.30 1.23 11.26
N SER A 38 14.22 1.00 9.95
CA SER A 38 15.24 1.46 8.99
C SER A 38 14.95 2.83 8.40
N GLY A 39 13.72 3.35 8.54
CA GLY A 39 13.28 4.59 7.91
C GLY A 39 13.17 4.55 6.39
N LYS A 40 13.51 3.42 5.75
CA LYS A 40 13.51 3.27 4.29
C LYS A 40 12.09 3.27 3.75
N THR A 41 11.85 4.08 2.73
CA THR A 41 10.57 4.11 2.00
C THR A 41 10.40 2.84 1.17
N TYR A 42 9.17 2.34 1.13
CA TYR A 42 8.82 1.23 0.26
C TYR A 42 8.79 1.67 -1.21
N ARG A 43 9.04 0.73 -2.12
CA ARG A 43 9.13 0.97 -3.56
C ARG A 43 8.27 -0.04 -4.33
N GLY A 44 7.92 0.32 -5.56
CA GLY A 44 7.12 -0.54 -6.45
C GLY A 44 5.75 -0.85 -5.87
N ILE A 45 5.30 -2.09 -6.02
CA ILE A 45 3.95 -2.53 -5.61
C ILE A 45 3.73 -2.40 -4.09
N ASN A 46 4.78 -2.45 -3.27
CA ASN A 46 4.64 -2.29 -1.82
C ASN A 46 4.21 -0.86 -1.46
N LEU A 47 4.70 0.16 -2.17
CA LEU A 47 4.29 1.54 -1.90
C LEU A 47 2.77 1.70 -2.09
N PHE A 48 2.26 1.11 -3.16
CA PHE A 48 0.86 1.08 -3.51
C PHE A 48 0.01 0.33 -2.50
N MET A 49 0.39 -0.92 -2.19
CA MET A 49 -0.39 -1.78 -1.31
C MET A 49 -0.48 -1.21 0.11
N LEU A 50 0.62 -0.64 0.59
CA LEU A 50 0.68 -0.03 1.92
C LEU A 50 -0.03 1.33 1.94
N GLY A 51 0.05 2.11 0.86
CA GLY A 51 -0.67 3.38 0.74
C GLY A 51 -2.19 3.23 0.73
N CYS A 52 -2.71 2.19 0.08
CA CYS A 52 -4.14 1.88 0.01
C CYS A 52 -4.71 1.18 1.26
N SER A 53 -3.91 0.96 2.31
CA SER A 53 -4.34 0.24 3.51
C SER A 53 -5.29 1.02 4.41
N GLY A 54 -5.38 2.34 4.26
CA GLY A 54 -6.30 3.20 5.01
C GLY A 54 -5.82 3.57 6.43
N PHE A 55 -4.58 3.21 6.81
CA PHE A 55 -4.02 3.61 8.11
C PHE A 55 -3.59 5.08 8.12
N SER A 56 -3.64 5.71 9.31
CA SER A 56 -3.19 7.08 9.55
C SER A 56 -1.68 7.21 9.73
N SER A 57 -0.99 6.10 10.03
CA SER A 57 0.45 6.04 10.19
C SER A 57 1.11 5.51 8.91
N SER A 58 2.18 6.18 8.47
CA SER A 58 2.99 5.73 7.33
C SER A 58 4.03 4.69 7.71
N TYR A 59 4.08 4.27 8.98
CA TYR A 59 5.13 3.38 9.50
C TYR A 59 4.68 1.93 9.51
N TRP A 60 5.55 1.05 8.99
CA TRP A 60 5.29 -0.38 8.90
C TRP A 60 6.36 -1.20 9.61
N LEU A 61 5.91 -2.30 10.21
CA LEU A 61 6.70 -3.25 10.98
C LEU A 61 6.24 -4.68 10.66
N THR A 62 7.17 -5.61 10.80
CA THR A 62 6.85 -7.05 10.81
C THR A 62 6.95 -7.54 12.24
N PHE A 63 5.94 -8.27 12.69
CA PHE A 63 6.05 -9.05 13.92
C PHE A 63 7.08 -10.17 13.72
N LYS A 64 7.92 -10.40 14.72
CA LYS A 64 8.88 -11.51 14.77
C LYS A 64 8.55 -12.37 15.97
#